data_AF-A0A8X6MR74-F1
#
_entry.id   AF-A0A8X6MR74-F1
#
_cell.length_a   1.000
_cell.length_b   1.000
_cell.length_c   1.000
_cell.angle_alpha   90.00
_cell.angle_beta   90.00
_cell.angle_gamma   90.00
#
_symmetry.space_group_name_H-M   'P 1'
#
loop_
_entity.id
_entity.type
_entity.pdbx_description
1 polymer ?
#
loop_
_entity_poly.entity_id
_entity_poly.type
_entity_poly.pdbx_seq_one_letter_code
_entity_poly.pdbx_strand_id
1 'polypeptide(L)' 'YRGRSCEGEVSLCDRRPCLNNGTCTGNQTEYTCECPKGFAGSVCETNVNECLSNPCVHGVCEDGFGGYKCYCLP' A
#
# COMPACT_ATOMS: atom_id res chain seq x y z
N TYR A 1 -21.73 -8.19 -12.63
CA TYR A 1 -22.82 -8.47 -11.68
C TYR A 1 -22.47 -9.67 -10.79
N ARG A 2 -22.88 -9.64 -9.51
CA ARG A 2 -22.65 -10.64 -8.44
C ARG A 2 -24.00 -11.00 -7.79
N GLY A 3 -24.08 -12.13 -7.08
CA GLY A 3 -25.33 -12.62 -6.47
C GLY A 3 -26.00 -13.73 -7.30
N ARG A 4 -27.01 -14.41 -6.71
CA ARG A 4 -27.71 -15.54 -7.36
C ARG A 4 -28.57 -15.12 -8.55
N SER A 5 -28.88 -13.85 -8.64
CA SER A 5 -29.77 -13.25 -9.63
C SER A 5 -29.04 -12.20 -10.49
N CYS A 6 -27.71 -12.11 -10.40
CA CYS A 6 -26.90 -11.07 -11.03
C CYS A 6 -27.38 -9.65 -10.69
N GLU A 7 -27.93 -9.46 -9.49
CA GLU A 7 -28.53 -8.23 -9.00
C GLU A 7 -27.51 -7.27 -8.39
N GLY A 8 -26.39 -7.80 -7.88
CA GLY A 8 -25.34 -7.00 -7.29
C GLY A 8 -24.41 -6.43 -8.35
N GLU A 9 -24.11 -5.14 -8.27
CA GLU A 9 -23.06 -4.53 -9.07
C GLU A 9 -21.70 -5.15 -8.73
N VAL A 10 -20.87 -5.44 -9.76
CA VAL A 10 -19.50 -5.95 -9.54
C VAL A 10 -18.59 -4.76 -9.35
N SER A 11 -18.03 -4.65 -8.15
CA SER A 11 -17.01 -3.64 -7.87
C SER A 11 -15.67 -4.12 -8.42
N LEU A 12 -14.86 -3.20 -8.94
CA LEU A 12 -13.48 -3.51 -9.31
C LEU A 12 -12.67 -4.02 -8.09
N CYS A 13 -13.08 -3.66 -6.88
CA CYS A 13 -12.51 -4.19 -5.63
C CYS A 13 -12.81 -5.67 -5.38
N ASP A 14 -13.84 -6.27 -6.01
CA ASP A 14 -14.12 -7.71 -5.88
C ASP A 14 -12.95 -8.56 -6.44
N ARG A 15 -12.14 -8.00 -7.34
CA ARG A 15 -10.93 -8.64 -7.87
C ARG A 15 -9.71 -8.51 -6.96
N ARG A 16 -9.83 -7.82 -5.82
CA ARG A 16 -8.74 -7.54 -4.87
C ARG A 16 -7.50 -6.96 -5.56
N PRO A 17 -7.64 -5.81 -6.26
CA PRO A 17 -6.55 -5.23 -7.04
C PRO A 17 -5.41 -4.69 -6.15
N CYS A 18 -5.70 -4.23 -4.94
CA CYS A 18 -4.70 -3.66 -4.02
C CYS A 18 -3.81 -4.75 -3.40
N LEU A 19 -2.51 -4.55 -3.48
CA LEU A 19 -1.47 -5.42 -2.93
C LEU A 19 -1.06 -4.98 -1.52
N ASN A 20 -0.20 -5.76 -0.87
CA ASN A 20 0.41 -5.44 0.43
C ASN A 20 -0.58 -5.01 1.52
N ASN A 21 -1.76 -5.64 1.56
CA ASN A 21 -2.82 -5.35 2.51
C ASN A 21 -3.44 -3.93 2.36
N GLY A 22 -3.39 -3.36 1.15
CA GLY A 22 -4.10 -2.13 0.79
C GLY A 22 -5.62 -2.27 0.84
N THR A 23 -6.28 -1.21 1.31
CA THR A 23 -7.74 -1.13 1.37
C THR A 23 -8.27 -0.64 0.03
N CYS A 24 -9.06 -1.47 -0.65
CA CYS A 24 -9.70 -1.07 -1.90
C CYS A 24 -11.02 -0.36 -1.62
N THR A 25 -11.19 0.84 -2.15
CA THR A 25 -12.45 1.59 -2.14
C THR A 25 -12.81 1.90 -3.59
N GLY A 26 -14.04 1.61 -4.01
CA GLY A 26 -14.38 1.76 -5.43
C GLY A 26 -15.70 1.16 -5.85
N ASN A 27 -16.10 1.52 -7.06
CA ASN A 27 -17.31 1.05 -7.71
C ASN A 27 -16.95 0.18 -8.94
N GLN A 28 -17.86 0.10 -9.90
CA GLN A 28 -17.74 -0.71 -11.12
C GLN A 28 -16.94 -0.05 -12.25
N THR A 29 -16.65 1.25 -12.13
CA THR A 29 -15.94 2.04 -13.16
C THR A 29 -14.56 2.46 -12.69
N GLU A 30 -14.41 2.76 -11.41
CA GLU A 30 -13.17 3.23 -10.81
C GLU A 30 -12.97 2.61 -9.43
N TYR A 31 -11.70 2.43 -9.07
CA TYR A 31 -11.29 2.06 -7.73
C TYR A 31 -10.05 2.84 -7.33
N THR A 32 -9.86 2.93 -6.02
CA THR A 32 -8.69 3.53 -5.39
C THR A 32 -8.19 2.57 -4.33
N CYS A 33 -6.87 2.47 -4.22
CA CYS A 33 -6.21 1.71 -3.17
C CYS A 33 -5.65 2.67 -2.14
N GLU A 34 -6.12 2.54 -0.89
CA GLU A 34 -5.47 3.17 0.26
C GLU A 34 -4.35 2.25 0.74
N CYS A 35 -3.11 2.68 0.53
CA CYS A 35 -1.93 1.91 0.87
C CYS A 35 -1.61 2.02 2.36
N PRO A 36 -1.25 0.90 3.02
CA PRO A 36 -0.73 0.96 4.36
C PRO A 36 0.62 1.68 4.35
N LYS A 37 1.01 2.17 5.53
CA LYS A 37 2.28 2.85 5.71
C LYS A 37 3.41 1.96 5.20
N GLY A 38 4.33 2.53 4.41
CA GLY A 38 5.44 1.80 3.78
C GLY A 38 5.13 1.28 2.39
N PHE A 39 3.92 1.50 1.86
CA PHE A 39 3.61 1.15 0.48
C PHE A 39 3.08 2.35 -0.30
N ALA A 40 3.37 2.36 -1.60
CA ALA A 40 2.95 3.36 -2.55
C ALA A 40 2.65 2.70 -3.91
N GLY A 41 2.17 3.52 -4.84
CA GLY A 41 1.72 3.07 -6.16
C GLY A 41 0.20 3.04 -6.26
N SER A 42 -0.32 2.77 -7.46
CA SER A 42 -1.76 2.78 -7.73
C SER A 42 -2.49 1.60 -7.08
N VAL A 43 -1.75 0.51 -6.84
CA VAL A 43 -2.24 -0.70 -6.19
C VAL A 43 -1.36 -1.13 -5.02
N CYS A 44 -0.60 -0.20 -4.44
CA CYS A 44 0.29 -0.47 -3.30
C CYS A 44 1.39 -1.50 -3.61
N GLU A 45 1.83 -1.56 -4.86
CA GLU A 45 2.85 -2.48 -5.36
C GLU A 45 4.28 -2.09 -4.95
N THR A 46 4.51 -0.82 -4.65
CA THR A 46 5.84 -0.28 -4.37
C THR A 46 6.06 -0.24 -2.87
N ASN A 47 7.10 -0.91 -2.37
CA ASN A 47 7.57 -0.70 -1.00
C ASN A 47 8.33 0.64 -0.94
N VAL A 48 7.96 1.50 0.00
CA VAL A 48 8.54 2.82 0.20
C VAL A 48 9.78 2.67 1.05
N ASN A 49 10.95 2.90 0.46
CA ASN A 49 12.19 2.92 1.22
C ASN A 49 12.34 4.28 1.93
N GLU A 50 12.01 4.34 3.22
CA GLU A 50 12.07 5.59 3.98
C GLU A 50 13.52 6.06 4.27
N CYS A 51 14.52 5.21 4.02
CA CYS A 51 15.93 5.58 4.13
C CYS A 51 16.43 6.45 2.97
N LEU A 52 15.73 6.49 1.82
CA LEU A 52 16.16 7.29 0.67
C LEU A 52 16.19 8.79 0.94
N SER A 53 15.40 9.27 1.90
CA SER A 53 15.45 10.66 2.36
C SER A 53 16.62 10.97 3.30
N ASN A 54 17.51 10.00 3.55
CA ASN A 54 18.61 10.08 4.51
C ASN A 54 18.20 10.65 5.87
N PRO A 55 17.19 10.05 6.55
CA PRO A 55 16.70 10.58 7.82
C PRO A 55 17.69 10.41 8.99
N CYS A 56 18.65 9.49 8.88
CA CYS A 56 19.65 9.21 9.92
C CYS A 56 20.91 10.07 9.69
N VAL A 57 21.17 11.03 10.58
CA VAL A 57 22.31 11.98 10.45
C VAL A 57 23.65 11.34 10.81
N HIS A 58 23.71 10.61 11.93
CA HIS A 58 24.92 9.94 12.45
C HIS A 58 24.66 8.46 12.71
N GLY A 59 24.12 7.77 11.71
CA GLY A 59 23.77 6.36 11.85
C GLY A 59 23.44 5.69 10.53
N VAL A 60 23.31 4.39 10.59
CA VAL A 60 22.87 3.57 9.46
C VAL A 60 21.36 3.48 9.49
N CYS A 61 20.71 3.76 8.36
CA CYS A 61 19.27 3.61 8.20
C CYS A 61 18.93 2.18 7.77
N GLU A 62 17.98 1.56 8.46
CA GLU A 62 17.35 0.30 8.09
C GLU A 62 15.90 0.55 7.72
N ASP A 63 15.55 0.13 6.52
CA ASP A 63 14.19 0.18 6.00
C ASP A 63 13.31 -0.84 6.72
N GLY A 64 12.09 -0.44 7.07
CA GLY A 64 11.14 -1.25 7.83
C GLY A 64 9.73 -1.15 7.25
N PHE A 65 8.84 -2.03 7.70
CA PHE A 65 7.47 -2.04 7.21
C PHE A 65 6.70 -0.80 7.71
N GLY A 66 6.62 0.23 6.88
CA GLY A 66 5.97 1.50 7.21
C GLY A 66 6.80 2.43 8.07
N GLY A 67 8.11 2.42 7.91
CA GLY A 67 8.99 3.37 8.54
C GLY A 67 10.42 2.86 8.59
N TYR A 68 11.33 3.73 9.01
CA TYR A 68 12.75 3.42 9.12
C TYR A 68 13.19 3.33 10.58
N LYS A 69 14.33 2.65 10.79
CA LYS A 69 15.05 2.63 12.05
C LYS A 69 16.48 3.11 11.85
N CYS A 70 16.96 3.98 12.74
CA CYS A 70 18.35 4.41 12.73
C CYS A 70 19.17 3.63 13.75
N TYR A 71 20.32 3.12 13.32
CA TYR A 71 21.34 2.55 14.20
C TYR A 71 22.48 3.56 14.35
N CYS A 72 22.64 4.09 15.56
CA CYS A 72 23.72 5.03 15.86
C CYS A 72 25.08 4.31 15.79
N LEU A 73 26.06 4.97 15.16
CA LEU A 73 27.44 4.52 15.20
C LEU A 73 28.08 4.95 16.53
N PRO A 74 28.95 4.13 17.14
CA PRO A 74 29.64 4.45 18.38
C PRO A 74 30.64 5.61 18.25
#